data_AF-N6W6J8-F1
#
_entry.id   AF-N6W6J8-F1
#
_cell.length_a   1.000
_cell.length_b   1.000
_cell.length_c   1.000
_cell.angle_alpha   90.00
_cell.angle_beta   90.00
_cell.angle_gamma   90.00
#
_symmetry.space_group_name_H-M   'P 1'
#
loop_
_entity.id
_entity.type
_entity.pdbx_description
1 polymer ?
#
loop_
_entity_poly.entity_id
_entity_poly.type
_entity_poly.pdbx_seq_one_letter_code
_entity_poly.pdbx_strand_id
1 'polypeptide(L)'
;MTEERHYVPGSADPMILILHQGAGLGRSIQVGTATSAIVGASDGELEVGQIAAAVALLTERDAAEITQEVDEPLRELLRAGMLKIVEQ
;
A
#
# COMPACT_ATOMS: atom_id res chain seq x y z
N MET A 1 -0.16 -10.62 -10.64
CA MET A 1 -0.48 -10.04 -9.32
C MET A 1 -1.99 -10.02 -9.22
N THR A 2 -2.56 -10.54 -8.13
CA THR A 2 -4.02 -10.57 -7.93
C THR A 2 -4.34 -9.83 -6.64
N GLU A 3 -5.39 -9.00 -6.68
CA GLU A 3 -5.83 -8.17 -5.55
C GLU A 3 -7.14 -8.73 -4.99
N GLU A 4 -7.20 -8.93 -3.67
CA GLU A 4 -8.40 -9.37 -2.95
C GLU A 4 -8.77 -8.35 -1.86
N ARG A 5 -10.06 -7.96 -1.83
CA ARG A 5 -10.61 -6.96 -0.89
C ARG A 5 -11.69 -7.61 -0.02
N HIS A 6 -11.49 -7.68 1.30
CA HIS A 6 -12.53 -8.11 2.24
C HIS A 6 -13.17 -6.92 2.96
N TYR A 7 -14.51 -6.95 3.05
CA TYR A 7 -15.29 -5.98 3.81
C TYR A 7 -15.87 -6.66 5.07
N VAL A 8 -15.75 -6.01 6.23
CA VAL A 8 -16.53 -6.37 7.42
C VAL A 8 -17.82 -5.55 7.41
N PRO A 9 -19.01 -6.17 7.29
CA PRO A 9 -20.27 -5.43 7.35
C PRO A 9 -20.42 -4.71 8.70
N GLY A 10 -20.58 -3.38 8.68
CA GLY A 10 -20.78 -2.56 9.88
C GLY A 10 -19.54 -1.94 10.50
N SER A 11 -18.34 -2.16 9.95
CA SER A 11 -17.13 -1.43 10.36
C SER A 11 -17.06 -0.07 9.65
N ALA A 12 -16.79 1.00 10.40
CA ALA A 12 -16.62 2.35 9.83
C ALA A 12 -15.37 2.48 8.95
N ASP A 13 -14.42 1.55 9.10
CA ASP A 13 -13.25 1.39 8.24
C ASP A 13 -13.13 -0.07 7.82
N PRO A 14 -13.18 -0.38 6.51
CA PRO A 14 -12.75 -1.67 5.99
C PRO A 14 -11.41 -1.50 5.29
N MET A 15 -10.34 -2.16 5.77
CA MET A 15 -9.26 -2.50 4.83
C MET A 15 -8.48 -3.74 5.22
N ILE A 16 -8.81 -4.85 4.54
CA ILE A 16 -7.87 -5.94 4.32
C ILE A 16 -7.64 -5.95 2.81
N LEU A 17 -6.50 -5.42 2.38
CA LEU A 17 -5.97 -5.64 1.03
C LEU A 17 -4.98 -6.79 1.11
N ILE A 18 -5.26 -7.91 0.44
CA ILE A 18 -4.33 -9.03 0.32
C ILE A 18 -3.69 -8.97 -1.07
N LEU A 19 -2.38 -8.78 -1.10
CA LEU A 19 -1.60 -8.82 -2.33
C LEU A 19 -1.10 -10.24 -2.57
N HIS A 20 -1.58 -10.86 -3.64
CA HIS A 20 -1.13 -12.18 -4.06
C HIS A 20 -0.08 -12.03 -5.18
N GLN A 21 1.16 -12.43 -4.91
CA GLN A 21 2.18 -12.59 -5.96
C GLN A 21 1.80 -13.77 -6.85
N GLY A 22 1.65 -13.52 -8.15
CA GLY A 22 1.51 -14.58 -9.14
C GLY A 22 2.87 -15.25 -9.34
N ALA A 23 3.01 -16.47 -8.83
CA ALA A 23 4.22 -17.31 -8.76
C ALA A 23 5.23 -16.96 -7.64
N GLY A 24 5.06 -17.58 -6.46
CA GLY A 24 5.95 -17.45 -5.30
C GLY A 24 5.29 -17.93 -3.99
N LEU A 25 6.09 -18.15 -2.93
CA LEU A 25 5.75 -18.79 -1.63
C LEU A 25 4.68 -18.08 -0.77
N GLY A 26 3.45 -17.90 -1.28
CA GLY A 26 2.20 -17.68 -0.55
C GLY A 26 2.28 -16.89 0.76
N ARG A 27 2.80 -15.66 0.73
CA ARG A 27 2.94 -14.81 1.92
C ARG A 27 1.89 -13.70 1.87
N SER A 28 1.08 -13.59 2.92
CA SER A 28 0.08 -12.55 3.07
C SER A 28 0.53 -11.57 4.15
N ILE A 29 0.63 -10.29 3.80
CA ILE A 29 0.89 -9.19 4.75
C ILE A 29 -0.36 -8.31 4.75
N GLN A 30 -0.94 -8.11 5.93
CA GLN A 30 -2.07 -7.22 6.10
C GLN A 30 -1.55 -5.79 6.17
N VAL A 31 -2.08 -4.92 5.31
CA VAL A 31 -1.71 -3.50 5.26
C VAL A 31 -2.94 -2.62 5.43
N GLY A 32 -2.72 -1.43 6.00
CA GLY A 32 -3.75 -0.40 6.14
C GLY A 32 -4.03 0.36 4.85
N THR A 33 -4.96 1.30 4.93
CA THR A 33 -5.53 1.99 3.78
C THR A 33 -4.55 2.78 2.94
N ALA A 34 -3.74 3.62 3.59
CA ALA A 34 -2.79 4.44 2.86
C ALA A 34 -1.74 3.58 2.16
N THR A 35 -1.25 2.52 2.83
CA THR A 35 -0.28 1.58 2.25
C THR A 35 -0.87 0.84 1.05
N SER A 36 -2.11 0.36 1.18
CA SER A 36 -2.85 -0.28 0.09
C SER A 36 -2.97 0.64 -1.13
N ALA A 37 -3.35 1.90 -0.93
CA ALA A 37 -3.49 2.88 -2.01
C ALA A 37 -2.14 3.15 -2.69
N ILE A 38 -1.05 3.28 -1.91
CA ILE A 38 0.28 3.50 -2.46
C ILE A 38 0.74 2.33 -3.31
N VAL A 39 0.56 1.09 -2.82
CA VAL A 39 0.96 -0.10 -3.58
C VAL A 39 0.13 -0.25 -4.85
N GLY A 40 -1.18 0.00 -4.79
CA GLY A 40 -2.06 -0.08 -5.95
C GLY A 40 -1.71 0.93 -7.06
N ALA A 41 -1.16 2.10 -6.69
CA ALA A 41 -0.74 3.14 -7.62
C ALA A 41 0.75 3.05 -8.01
N SER A 42 1.52 2.12 -7.44
CA SER A 42 2.95 1.95 -7.75
C SER A 42 3.12 1.24 -9.09
N ASP A 43 3.36 2.00 -10.16
CA ASP A 43 3.59 1.51 -11.52
C ASP A 43 5.07 1.56 -11.95
N GLY A 44 5.92 2.23 -11.18
CA GLY A 44 7.35 2.44 -11.47
C GLY A 44 7.65 3.77 -12.16
N GLU A 45 6.64 4.60 -12.43
CA GLU A 45 6.79 5.93 -13.00
C GLU A 45 6.66 7.04 -11.93
N LEU A 46 5.86 6.78 -10.90
CA LEU A 46 5.64 7.73 -9.80
C LEU A 46 6.52 7.45 -8.60
N GLU A 47 7.08 8.52 -8.03
CA GLU A 47 7.75 8.45 -6.73
C GLU A 47 6.74 8.23 -5.61
N VAL A 48 7.12 7.45 -4.58
CA VAL A 48 6.28 7.20 -3.41
C VAL A 48 5.76 8.49 -2.77
N GLY A 49 6.58 9.55 -2.75
CA GLY A 49 6.16 10.86 -2.24
C GLY A 49 5.03 11.51 -3.05
N GLN A 50 5.01 11.32 -4.38
CA GLN A 50 3.94 11.82 -5.24
C GLN A 50 2.64 11.06 -4.99
N ILE A 51 2.73 9.74 -4.86
CA ILE A 51 1.57 8.89 -4.57
C ILE A 51 1.03 9.21 -3.17
N ALA A 52 1.90 9.36 -2.16
CA ALA A 52 1.50 9.72 -0.80
C ALA A 52 0.81 11.09 -0.73
N ALA A 53 1.30 12.08 -1.48
CA ALA A 53 0.66 13.40 -1.58
C ALA A 53 -0.74 13.32 -2.22
N ALA A 54 -0.90 12.49 -3.26
CA ALA A 54 -2.20 12.26 -3.89
C ALA A 54 -3.18 11.57 -2.94
N VAL A 55 -2.72 10.56 -2.18
CA VAL A 55 -3.53 9.88 -1.15
C VAL A 55 -3.97 10.86 -0.06
N ALA A 56 -3.06 11.72 0.41
CA ALA A 56 -3.37 12.76 1.40
C ALA A 56 -4.49 13.70 0.90
N LEU A 57 -4.38 14.16 -0.36
CA LEU A 57 -5.39 15.01 -0.99
C LEU A 57 -6.76 14.32 -1.08
N LEU A 58 -6.80 13.06 -1.53
CA LEU A 58 -8.04 12.31 -1.70
C LEU A 58 -8.72 11.94 -0.38
N THR A 59 -7.95 11.85 0.70
CA THR A 59 -8.43 11.48 2.04
C THR A 59 -8.62 12.67 2.96
N GLU A 60 -8.35 13.89 2.49
CA GLU A 60 -8.39 15.13 3.27
C GLU A 60 -7.50 15.07 4.53
N ARG A 61 -6.36 14.37 4.43
CA ARG A 61 -5.37 14.19 5.50
C ARG A 61 -4.09 14.95 5.21
N ASP A 62 -3.26 15.13 6.24
CA ASP A 62 -1.94 15.73 6.09
C ASP A 62 -0.95 14.75 5.40
N ALA A 63 -0.15 15.25 4.47
CA ALA A 63 0.78 14.42 3.72
C ALA A 63 1.93 13.87 4.57
N ALA A 64 2.37 14.58 5.61
CA ALA A 64 3.37 14.09 6.55
C ALA A 64 2.77 12.97 7.43
N GLU A 65 1.50 13.06 7.80
CA GLU A 65 0.78 11.99 8.50
C GLU A 65 0.72 10.71 7.65
N ILE A 66 0.35 10.83 6.37
CA ILE A 66 0.37 9.70 5.43
C ILE A 66 1.78 9.11 5.31
N THR A 67 2.79 9.96 5.15
CA THR A 67 4.18 9.51 5.00
C THR A 67 4.68 8.75 6.23
N GLN A 68 4.32 9.21 7.43
CA GLN A 68 4.65 8.54 8.68
C GLN A 68 3.90 7.21 8.84
N GLU A 69 2.62 7.16 8.47
CA GLU A 69 1.80 5.94 8.54
C GLU A 69 2.38 4.81 7.68
N VAL A 70 2.88 5.14 6.48
CA VAL A 70 3.27 4.13 5.49
C VAL A 70 4.75 3.73 5.54
N ASP A 71 5.60 4.41 6.33
CA ASP A 71 7.05 4.15 6.34
C ASP A 71 7.38 2.70 6.73
N GLU A 72 6.92 2.21 7.89
CA GLU A 72 7.23 0.83 8.30
C GLU A 72 6.53 -0.23 7.43
N PRO A 73 5.24 -0.10 7.06
CA PRO A 73 4.59 -1.03 6.14
C PRO A 73 5.30 -1.16 4.78
N LEU A 74 5.74 -0.04 4.17
CA LEU A 74 6.48 -0.09 2.91
C LEU A 74 7.83 -0.77 3.07
N ARG A 75 8.54 -0.53 4.19
CA ARG A 75 9.78 -1.24 4.51
C ARG A 75 9.55 -2.73 4.67
N GLU A 76 8.46 -3.15 5.32
CA GLU A 76 8.09 -4.56 5.46
C GLU A 76 7.86 -5.21 4.10
N LEU A 77 7.11 -4.55 3.21
CA LEU A 77 6.85 -5.04 1.86
C LEU A 77 8.12 -5.14 1.01
N LEU A 78 9.05 -4.19 1.13
CA LEU A 78 10.37 -4.25 0.49
C LEU A 78 11.19 -5.45 1.02
N ARG A 79 11.27 -5.63 2.33
CA ARG A 79 11.97 -6.76 2.95
C ARG A 79 11.34 -8.10 2.58
N ALA A 80 10.03 -8.14 2.37
CA ALA A 80 9.29 -9.32 1.93
C ALA A 80 9.42 -9.60 0.42
N GLY A 81 10.05 -8.71 -0.35
CA GLY A 81 10.18 -8.83 -1.81
C GLY A 81 8.86 -8.61 -2.56
N MET A 82 7.86 -7.99 -1.91
CA MET A 82 6.58 -7.62 -2.53
C MET A 82 6.68 -6.32 -3.33
N LEU A 83 7.56 -5.42 -2.91
CA LEU A 83 7.95 -4.21 -3.64
C LEU A 83 9.44 -4.26 -3.99
N LYS A 84 9.85 -3.46 -4.97
CA LYS A 84 11.26 -3.25 -5.34
C LYS A 84 11.54 -1.77 -5.55
N ILE A 85 12.78 -1.36 -5.27
CA ILE A 85 13.28 -0.05 -5.67
C ILE A 85 13.69 -0.15 -7.14
N VAL A 86 13.21 0.78 -7.95
CA VAL A 86 13.66 0.97 -9.33
C VAL A 86 14.57 2.19 -9.36
N GLU A 87 15.73 2.07 -9.99
CA GLU A 87 16.52 3.24 -10.34
C GLU A 87 15.83 3.94 -11.51
N GLN A 88 15.66 5.26 -11.40
CA GLN A 88 15.12 6.11 -12.47
C GLN A 88 16.16 6.32 -13.56
#